data_AF-A0A4D8PJN3-F1
#
_entry.id   AF-A0A4D8PJN3-F1
#
_cell.length_a   1.000
_cell.length_b   1.000
_cell.length_c   1.000
_cell.angle_alpha   90.00
_cell.angle_beta   90.00
_cell.angle_gamma   90.00
#
_symmetry.space_group_name_H-M   'P 1'
#
loop_
_entity.id
_entity.type
_entity.pdbx_description
1 polymer ?
#
loop_
_entity_poly.entity_id
_entity_poly.type
_entity_poly.pdbx_seq_one_letter_code
_entity_poly.pdbx_strand_id
1 'polypeptide(L)' 'MLCAALAALLSGCATSGPATDGCVAWRPIYISRSDVLTDGTAEQIMAHNLTGARLCGWQSTSIR' A
#
# COMPACT_ATOMS: atom_id res chain seq x y z
N MET A 1 -18.78 -15.48 -15.77
CA MET A 1 -19.16 -15.24 -14.36
C MET A 1 -17.96 -15.33 -13.41
N LEU A 2 -17.11 -16.37 -13.47
CA LEU A 2 -15.91 -16.51 -12.62
C LEU A 2 -14.90 -15.33 -12.71
N CYS A 3 -14.64 -14.80 -13.92
CA CYS A 3 -13.71 -13.69 -14.10
C CYS A 3 -14.17 -12.37 -13.46
N ALA A 4 -15.49 -12.14 -13.41
CA ALA A 4 -16.05 -10.93 -12.80
C ALA A 4 -15.93 -10.96 -11.27
N ALA A 5 -16.10 -12.14 -10.66
CA ALA A 5 -15.92 -12.33 -9.22
C ALA A 5 -14.46 -12.14 -8.80
N LEU A 6 -13.50 -12.62 -9.59
CA LEU A 6 -12.07 -12.45 -9.32
C LEU A 6 -11.63 -10.97 -9.41
N ALA A 7 -12.17 -10.22 -10.37
CA ALA A 7 -11.89 -8.79 -10.51
C ALA A 7 -12.40 -7.97 -9.31
N ALA A 8 -13.54 -8.35 -8.72
CA ALA A 8 -14.09 -7.67 -7.54
C ALA A 8 -13.26 -7.93 -6.26
N LEU A 9 -12.59 -9.08 -6.15
CA LEU A 9 -11.71 -9.39 -5.01
C LEU A 9 -10.41 -8.56 -5.03
N LEU A 10 -9.97 -8.12 -6.22
CA LEU A 10 -8.73 -7.36 -6.41
C LEU A 10 -8.92 -5.84 -6.26
N SER A 11 -10.15 -5.32 -6.26
CA SER A 11 -10.44 -3.88 -6.14
C SER A 11 -10.36 -3.34 -4.70
N GLY A 12 -10.23 -4.23 -3.70
CA GLY A 12 -10.16 -3.87 -2.28
C GLY A 12 -8.96 -2.99 -1.91
N CYS A 13 -7.90 -2.98 -2.73
CA CYS A 13 -6.73 -2.12 -2.50
C CYS A 13 -6.91 -0.68 -3.02
N ALA A 14 -7.91 -0.43 -3.88
CA ALA A 14 -8.11 0.87 -4.54
C ALA A 14 -9.32 1.64 -4.02
N THR A 15 -10.12 1.05 -3.13
CA THR A 15 -11.37 1.64 -2.62
C THR A 15 -11.35 1.74 -1.10
N SER A 16 -12.10 2.69 -0.54
CA SER A 16 -12.21 2.92 0.91
C SER A 16 -13.62 2.62 1.43
N GLY A 17 -13.73 1.96 2.57
CA GLY A 17 -14.98 1.72 3.28
C GLY A 17 -14.86 0.55 4.26
N PRO A 18 -15.94 0.22 5.00
CA PRO A 18 -15.90 -0.79 6.05
C PRO A 18 -15.36 -2.16 5.60
N ALA A 19 -15.61 -2.53 4.33
CA ALA A 19 -15.13 -3.78 3.75
C ALA A 19 -13.63 -3.76 3.40
N THR A 20 -12.98 -2.59 3.31
CA THR A 20 -11.57 -2.43 2.92
C THR A 20 -10.69 -1.76 3.97
N ASP A 21 -11.25 -1.39 5.14
CA ASP A 21 -10.48 -0.79 6.23
C ASP A 21 -9.44 -1.75 6.83
N GLY A 22 -9.67 -3.06 6.73
CA GLY A 22 -8.65 -4.07 7.06
C GLY A 22 -7.47 -4.10 6.08
N CYS A 23 -7.64 -3.52 4.88
CA CYS A 23 -6.65 -3.55 3.80
C CYS A 23 -5.81 -2.26 3.71
N VAL A 24 -5.86 -1.39 4.72
CA VAL A 24 -5.18 -0.07 4.70
C VAL A 24 -3.68 -0.17 4.41
N ALA A 25 -3.02 -1.23 4.87
CA ALA A 25 -1.58 -1.45 4.67
C ALA A 25 -1.19 -1.63 3.19
N TRP A 26 -2.14 -2.01 2.32
CA TRP A 26 -1.93 -2.24 0.89
C TRP A 26 -2.47 -1.11 0.02
N ARG A 27 -2.91 0.01 0.61
CA ARG A 27 -3.35 1.17 -0.17
C ARG A 27 -2.15 1.81 -0.88
N PRO A 28 -2.31 2.24 -2.14
CA PRO A 28 -1.26 2.94 -2.85
C PRO A 28 -0.97 4.31 -2.22
N ILE A 29 0.32 4.67 -2.17
CA ILE A 29 0.77 6.02 -1.80
C ILE A 29 0.70 6.89 -3.07
N TYR A 30 -0.23 7.84 -3.09
CA TYR A 30 -0.35 8.79 -4.20
C TYR A 30 0.45 10.06 -3.91
N ILE A 31 1.35 10.41 -4.82
CA ILE A 31 2.17 11.63 -4.74
C ILE A 31 1.91 12.54 -5.94
N SER A 32 2.17 13.83 -5.78
CA SER A 32 2.14 14.77 -6.90
C SER A 32 3.33 14.54 -7.84
N ARG A 33 3.22 14.99 -9.10
CA ARG A 33 4.34 14.92 -10.07
C ARG A 33 5.59 15.69 -9.65
N SER A 34 5.42 16.69 -8.78
CA SER A 34 6.50 17.54 -8.26
C SER A 34 7.06 17.07 -6.92
N ASP A 35 6.55 15.97 -6.35
CA ASP A 35 7.06 15.44 -5.09
C ASP A 35 8.43 14.80 -5.34
N VAL A 36 9.48 15.39 -4.73
CA VAL A 36 10.84 14.87 -4.74
C VAL A 36 11.18 14.33 -3.34
N LEU A 37 10.33 13.43 -2.85
CA LEU A 37 10.40 12.85 -1.50
C LEU A 37 10.27 13.92 -0.41
N THR A 38 9.10 14.54 -0.33
CA THR A 38 8.75 15.38 0.83
C THR A 38 8.76 14.55 2.12
N ASP A 39 8.94 15.20 3.27
CA ASP A 39 8.92 14.52 4.58
C ASP A 39 7.65 13.69 4.78
N GLY A 40 6.48 14.22 4.39
CA GLY A 40 5.22 13.51 4.47
C GLY A 40 5.14 12.27 3.56
N THR A 41 5.79 12.30 2.40
CA THR A 41 5.92 11.11 1.53
C THR A 41 6.89 10.11 2.14
N ALA A 42 8.02 10.57 2.69
CA ALA A 42 9.01 9.71 3.33
C ALA A 42 8.41 8.96 4.54
N GLU A 43 7.63 9.64 5.37
CA GLU A 43 6.92 9.04 6.50
C GLU A 43 5.93 7.96 6.08
N GLN A 44 5.13 8.22 5.03
CA GLN A 44 4.19 7.24 4.48
C GLN A 44 4.91 5.99 3.94
N ILE A 45 6.01 6.18 3.21
CA ILE A 45 6.83 5.08 2.70
C ILE A 45 7.43 4.27 3.85
N MET A 46 7.97 4.93 4.88
CA MET A 46 8.52 4.26 6.05
C MET A 46 7.45 3.41 6.75
N ALA A 47 6.27 3.98 7.01
CA ALA A 47 5.17 3.25 7.63
C ALA A 47 4.72 2.03 6.81
N HIS A 48 4.65 2.17 5.48
CA HIS A 48 4.32 1.08 4.57
C HIS A 48 5.39 -0.03 4.61
N ASN A 49 6.67 0.33 4.54
CA ASN A 49 7.79 -0.63 4.58
C ASN A 49 7.86 -1.38 5.92
N LEU A 50 7.70 -0.68 7.04
CA LEU A 50 7.67 -1.31 8.37
C LEU A 50 6.49 -2.27 8.50
N THR A 51 5.33 -1.90 7.95
CA THR A 51 4.14 -2.76 7.93
C THR A 51 4.37 -4.01 7.07
N GLY A 52 4.95 -3.86 5.89
CA GLY A 52 5.29 -4.99 5.01
C GLY A 52 6.38 -5.88 5.60
N ALA A 53 7.37 -5.33 6.30
CA ALA A 53 8.35 -6.11 7.04
C ALA A 53 7.68 -6.96 8.13
N ARG A 54 6.74 -6.37 8.87
CA ARG A 54 6.00 -7.06 9.95
C ARG A 54 5.02 -8.11 9.44
N LEU A 55 4.22 -7.79 8.42
CA LEU A 55 3.10 -8.63 7.97
C LEU A 55 3.46 -9.58 6.83
N CYS A 56 4.40 -9.18 5.98
CA CYS A 56 4.74 -9.88 4.73
C CYS A 56 6.19 -10.37 4.70
N GLY A 57 6.98 -10.11 5.74
CA GLY A 57 8.38 -10.53 5.82
C GLY A 57 9.28 -9.81 4.82
N TRP A 58 8.91 -8.61 4.37
CA TRP A 58 9.76 -7.81 3.50
C TRP A 58 11.11 -7.57 4.17
N GLN A 59 12.18 -7.91 3.45
CA GLN A 59 13.52 -7.59 3.90
C GLN A 59 13.80 -6.14 3.53
N SER A 60 14.28 -5.37 4.51
CA SER A 60 14.90 -4.09 4.19
C SER A 60 16.11 -4.40 3.30
N THR A 61 16.02 -4.08 2.01
CA THR A 61 17.21 -3.95 1.19
C THR A 61 17.94 -2.69 1.69
N SER A 62 18.67 -2.84 2.79
CA SER A 62 19.77 -1.96 3.11
C SER A 62 20.71 -2.02 1.91
N ILE A 63 20.60 -1.07 0.99
CA ILE A 63 21.68 -0.76 0.07
C ILE A 63 22.79 -0.24 0.97
N ARG A 64 23.70 -1.16 1.32
CA ARG A 64 24.94 -0.84 1.99
C ARG A 64 25.88 -0.17 0.99
#